data_AF-U1Q3Q7-F1
#
_entry.id   AF-U1Q3Q7-F1
#
_cell.length_a   1.000
_cell.length_b   1.000
_cell.length_c   1.000
_cell.angle_alpha   90.00
_cell.angle_beta   90.00
_cell.angle_gamma   90.00
#
_symmetry.space_group_name_H-M   'P 1'
#
loop_
_entity.id
_entity.type
_entity.pdbx_description
1 polymer ?
#
loop_
_entity_poly.entity_id
_entity_poly.type
_entity_poly.pdbx_seq_one_letter_code
_entity_poly.pdbx_strand_id
1 'polypeptide(L)'
;MVAVLSLVELLSGSSVPPLVGISSLADAAAAVSPVLLQQLFLALGVVVSLAIVASLGRPAAWYRELTDRLVGGVPWGTLLIMAGLVAVYAGLQDGFGDPAPIALPFRSWSYLDPLGIAIASFAHASTSHLVGNLIGTLVFGSIAEFIWGHKQRRDTTTRGRALWTHPGVRAVVIFPAAAALVGVFGAAIALGQIIGFSTVVFAFAGFVLVRYPLGAVIASVGQGVVSRLFTAFQLPQSVSAGGGGGLPWFASVAVQAHAVGLLVGVLLGLAYRRQTDSSHSATRIWIGVLLFGMARSLWAVYWYRGPERFVLYRAVGVALVFLLAAVVAYAVAAREEPVFPTTRSQTRNQY
;
A
#
# COMPACT_ATOMS: atom_id res chain seq x y z
N MET A 1 -6.73 -23.73 -15.60
CA MET A 1 -6.27 -25.04 -15.07
C MET A 1 -4.75 -25.16 -15.10
N VAL A 2 -4.09 -24.77 -16.20
CA VAL A 2 -2.61 -24.75 -16.31
C VAL A 2 -1.94 -23.81 -15.27
N ALA A 3 -2.50 -22.61 -15.03
CA ALA A 3 -1.95 -21.65 -14.05
C ALA A 3 -1.99 -22.12 -12.57
N VAL A 4 -2.89 -23.05 -12.22
CA VAL A 4 -2.96 -23.61 -10.85
C VAL A 4 -1.93 -24.73 -10.68
N LEU A 5 -1.66 -25.52 -11.74
CA LEU A 5 -0.59 -26.50 -11.72
C LEU A 5 0.79 -25.85 -11.66
N SER A 6 1.02 -24.76 -12.39
CA SER A 6 2.31 -24.04 -12.37
C SER A 6 2.61 -23.38 -11.01
N LEU A 7 1.58 -22.93 -10.28
CA LEU A 7 1.75 -22.40 -8.92
C LEU A 7 2.08 -23.52 -7.91
N VAL A 8 1.53 -24.72 -8.11
CA VAL A 8 1.84 -25.90 -7.29
C VAL A 8 3.25 -26.41 -7.58
N GLU A 9 3.68 -26.46 -8.85
CA GLU A 9 5.04 -26.84 -9.23
C GLU A 9 6.10 -25.85 -8.74
N LEU A 10 5.79 -24.54 -8.74
CA LEU A 10 6.68 -23.50 -8.20
C LEU A 10 6.77 -23.54 -6.67
N LEU A 11 5.71 -23.99 -5.99
CA LEU A 11 5.70 -24.22 -4.54
C LEU A 11 6.28 -25.59 -4.15
N SER A 12 6.39 -26.54 -5.07
CA SER A 12 6.84 -27.91 -4.84
C SER A 12 8.27 -28.18 -5.32
N GLY A 13 9.17 -27.19 -5.27
CA GLY A 13 10.60 -27.35 -5.57
C GLY A 13 11.35 -28.41 -4.74
N SER A 14 10.64 -29.21 -3.94
CA SER A 14 11.10 -30.47 -3.40
C SER A 14 10.74 -31.62 -4.34
N SER A 15 11.71 -32.08 -5.12
CA SER A 15 11.72 -33.46 -5.61
C SER A 15 11.74 -34.39 -4.39
N VAL A 16 10.57 -34.85 -3.96
CA VAL A 16 10.45 -35.87 -2.90
C VAL A 16 10.90 -37.20 -3.52
N PRO A 17 12.01 -37.81 -3.06
CA PRO A 17 12.41 -39.12 -3.55
C PRO A 17 11.35 -40.17 -3.18
N PRO A 18 11.23 -41.27 -3.95
CA PRO A 18 10.21 -42.29 -3.71
C PRO A 18 10.36 -42.87 -2.29
N LEU A 19 9.21 -43.00 -1.60
CA LEU A 19 9.04 -43.56 -0.26
C LEU A 19 9.33 -45.08 -0.22
N VAL A 20 10.57 -45.47 -0.51
CA VAL A 20 11.05 -46.84 -0.32
C VAL A 20 12.19 -46.79 0.70
N GLY A 21 11.92 -47.19 1.95
CA GLY A 21 12.97 -47.43 2.95
C GLY A 21 12.99 -46.56 4.21
N ILE A 22 11.85 -46.02 4.68
CA ILE A 22 11.82 -45.37 6.01
C ILE A 22 11.70 -46.45 7.09
N SER A 23 12.82 -46.92 7.64
CA SER A 23 12.83 -47.93 8.71
C SER A 23 13.16 -47.36 10.09
N SER A 24 13.59 -46.09 10.17
CA SER A 24 13.87 -45.39 11.43
C SER A 24 13.44 -43.91 11.43
N LEU A 25 13.30 -43.32 12.63
CA LEU A 25 13.10 -41.86 12.84
C LEU A 25 14.25 -41.02 12.23
N ALA A 26 15.45 -41.59 12.10
CA ALA A 26 16.60 -40.94 11.49
C ALA A 26 16.45 -40.82 9.96
N ASP A 27 15.86 -41.81 9.30
CA ASP A 27 15.57 -41.78 7.85
C ASP A 27 14.45 -40.78 7.53
N ALA A 28 13.45 -40.70 8.41
CA ALA A 28 12.40 -39.69 8.31
C ALA A 28 12.96 -38.27 8.49
N ALA A 29 13.89 -38.06 9.44
CA ALA A 29 14.55 -36.77 9.66
C ALA A 29 15.49 -36.38 8.51
N ALA A 30 16.18 -37.35 7.88
CA ALA A 30 17.01 -37.13 6.70
C ALA A 30 16.19 -36.85 5.42
N ALA A 31 14.94 -37.30 5.37
CA ALA A 31 14.01 -37.03 4.27
C ALA A 31 13.38 -35.63 4.29
N VAL A 32 13.44 -34.91 5.43
CA VAL A 32 12.90 -33.54 5.51
C VAL A 32 13.97 -32.56 5.07
N SER A 33 13.69 -31.80 4.00
CA SER A 33 14.61 -30.76 3.55
C SER A 33 14.81 -29.70 4.66
N PRO A 34 16.04 -29.20 4.89
CA PRO A 34 16.29 -28.13 5.85
C PRO A 34 15.43 -26.88 5.59
N VAL A 35 15.07 -26.65 4.32
CA VAL A 35 14.15 -25.59 3.88
C VAL A 35 12.75 -25.80 4.45
N LEU A 36 12.20 -27.02 4.34
CA LEU A 36 10.88 -27.34 4.88
C LEU A 36 10.84 -27.18 6.40
N LEU A 37 11.89 -27.60 7.10
CA LEU A 37 12.00 -27.41 8.56
C LEU A 37 11.95 -25.93 8.95
N GLN A 38 12.66 -25.06 8.22
CA GLN A 38 12.63 -23.61 8.46
C GLN A 38 11.25 -23.01 8.19
N GLN A 39 10.58 -23.42 7.11
CA GLN A 39 9.22 -22.96 6.78
C GLN A 39 8.20 -23.40 7.84
N LEU A 40 8.25 -24.67 8.27
CA LEU A 40 7.39 -25.19 9.33
C LEU A 40 7.64 -24.49 10.67
N PHE A 41 8.91 -24.24 11.01
CA PHE A 41 9.27 -23.50 12.21
C PHE A 41 8.71 -22.07 12.18
N LEU A 42 8.84 -21.37 11.05
CA LEU A 42 8.27 -20.04 10.85
C LEU A 42 6.74 -20.07 11.00
N ALA A 43 6.07 -21.00 10.32
CA ALA A 43 4.61 -21.15 10.37
C ALA A 43 4.12 -21.42 11.80
N LEU A 44 4.79 -22.34 12.51
CA LEU A 44 4.48 -22.65 13.90
C LEU A 44 4.66 -21.44 14.80
N GLY A 45 5.77 -20.71 14.68
CA GLY A 45 6.03 -19.50 15.47
C GLY A 45 4.95 -18.43 15.27
N VAL A 46 4.52 -18.21 14.02
CA VAL A 46 3.42 -17.28 13.69
C VAL A 46 2.10 -17.76 14.30
N VAL A 47 1.73 -19.03 14.13
CA VAL A 47 0.48 -19.60 14.64
C VAL A 47 0.42 -19.51 16.16
N VAL A 48 1.48 -19.90 16.87
CA VAL A 48 1.55 -19.83 18.33
C VAL A 48 1.44 -18.37 18.80
N SER A 49 2.17 -17.45 18.17
CA SER A 49 2.08 -16.03 18.51
C SER A 49 0.67 -15.47 18.31
N LEU A 50 -0.01 -15.81 17.21
CA LEU A 50 -1.37 -15.37 16.94
C LEU A 50 -2.38 -16.01 17.91
N ALA A 51 -2.20 -17.28 18.26
CA ALA A 51 -3.05 -17.96 19.24
C ALA A 51 -2.95 -17.32 20.63
N ILE A 52 -1.75 -16.92 21.07
CA ILE A 52 -1.53 -16.18 22.33
C ILE A 52 -2.23 -14.82 22.27
N VAL A 53 -2.07 -14.06 21.19
CA VAL A 53 -2.75 -12.76 21.06
C VAL A 53 -4.28 -12.92 21.04
N ALA A 54 -4.78 -13.94 20.34
CA ALA A 54 -6.20 -14.22 20.26
C ALA A 54 -6.78 -14.65 21.63
N SER A 55 -6.04 -15.44 22.41
CA SER A 55 -6.47 -15.89 23.75
C SER A 55 -6.47 -14.76 24.78
N LEU A 56 -5.56 -13.79 24.65
CA LEU A 56 -5.51 -12.59 25.49
C LEU A 56 -6.48 -11.48 25.03
N GLY A 57 -6.95 -11.55 23.78
CA GLY A 57 -7.70 -10.49 23.12
C GLY A 57 -9.23 -10.59 23.25
N ARG A 58 -9.92 -9.73 22.49
CA ARG A 58 -11.40 -9.69 22.38
C ARG A 58 -11.82 -9.78 20.91
N PRO A 59 -11.65 -10.94 20.24
CA PRO A 59 -11.87 -11.07 18.79
C PRO A 59 -13.29 -10.69 18.36
N ALA A 60 -14.30 -10.96 19.19
CA ALA A 60 -15.68 -10.57 18.91
C ALA A 60 -15.89 -9.04 18.86
N ALA A 61 -15.11 -8.25 19.62
CA ALA A 61 -15.20 -6.79 19.59
C ALA A 61 -14.61 -6.22 18.29
N TRP A 62 -13.45 -6.73 17.86
CA TRP A 62 -12.82 -6.34 16.60
C TRP A 62 -13.68 -6.70 15.40
N TYR A 63 -14.26 -7.91 15.41
CA TYR A 63 -15.17 -8.32 14.35
C TYR A 63 -16.39 -7.39 14.25
N ARG A 64 -17.00 -7.03 15.38
CA ARG A 64 -18.11 -6.06 15.40
C ARG A 64 -17.69 -4.72 14.81
N GLU A 65 -16.58 -4.15 15.28
CA GLU A 65 -16.06 -2.87 14.78
C GLU A 65 -15.80 -2.89 13.26
N LEU A 66 -15.22 -3.98 12.74
CA LEU A 66 -15.04 -4.18 11.31
C LEU A 66 -16.39 -4.27 10.59
N THR A 67 -17.34 -5.07 11.08
CA THR A 67 -18.65 -5.21 10.46
C THR A 67 -19.53 -3.96 10.56
N ASP A 68 -19.30 -3.08 11.53
CA ASP A 68 -20.02 -1.81 11.65
C ASP A 68 -19.63 -0.84 10.53
N ARG A 69 -18.41 -0.96 10.02
CA ARG A 69 -17.87 -0.11 8.95
C ARG A 69 -17.95 -0.77 7.58
N LEU A 70 -17.58 -2.05 7.50
CA LEU A 70 -17.39 -2.79 6.27
C LEU A 70 -18.50 -3.84 6.07
N VAL A 71 -18.85 -4.09 4.81
CA VAL A 71 -19.80 -5.16 4.44
C VAL A 71 -19.17 -6.51 4.76
N GLY A 72 -19.73 -7.21 5.75
CA GLY A 72 -19.18 -8.49 6.24
C GLY A 72 -17.84 -8.36 6.99
N GLY A 73 -17.41 -7.15 7.35
CA GLY A 73 -16.10 -6.94 7.97
C GLY A 73 -14.91 -7.04 7.00
N VAL A 74 -15.19 -7.09 5.69
CA VAL A 74 -14.18 -7.34 4.64
C VAL A 74 -13.93 -6.07 3.81
N PRO A 75 -12.66 -5.72 3.53
CA PRO A 75 -12.28 -4.60 2.66
C PRO A 75 -12.39 -5.00 1.18
N TRP A 76 -13.63 -5.20 0.70
CA TRP A 76 -13.92 -5.67 -0.66
C TRP A 76 -13.30 -4.83 -1.77
N GLY A 77 -13.28 -3.51 -1.62
CA GLY A 77 -12.69 -2.60 -2.60
C GLY A 77 -11.19 -2.83 -2.74
N THR A 78 -10.48 -2.96 -1.62
CA THR A 78 -9.05 -3.28 -1.57
C THR A 78 -8.76 -4.64 -2.23
N LEU A 79 -9.56 -5.66 -1.91
CA LEU A 79 -9.41 -6.99 -2.52
C LEU A 79 -9.68 -6.98 -4.03
N LEU A 80 -10.67 -6.21 -4.49
CA LEU A 80 -10.95 -6.04 -5.91
C LEU A 80 -9.82 -5.31 -6.65
N ILE A 81 -9.24 -4.27 -6.04
CA ILE A 81 -8.05 -3.60 -6.59
C ILE A 81 -6.92 -4.62 -6.73
N MET A 82 -6.61 -5.37 -5.67
CA MET A 82 -5.56 -6.39 -5.69
C MET A 82 -5.79 -7.44 -6.79
N ALA A 83 -7.02 -7.93 -6.91
CA ALA A 83 -7.40 -8.87 -7.96
C ALA A 83 -7.21 -8.27 -9.36
N GLY A 84 -7.56 -7.00 -9.56
CA GLY A 84 -7.33 -6.27 -10.80
C GLY A 84 -5.84 -6.14 -11.14
N LEU A 85 -4.99 -5.81 -10.17
CA LEU A 85 -3.54 -5.73 -10.38
C LEU A 85 -2.95 -7.08 -10.77
N VAL A 86 -3.38 -8.16 -10.10
CA VAL A 86 -2.98 -9.53 -10.45
C VAL A 86 -3.47 -9.89 -11.85
N ALA A 87 -4.69 -9.53 -12.22
CA ALA A 87 -5.24 -9.82 -13.55
C ALA A 87 -4.47 -9.09 -14.66
N VAL A 88 -4.11 -7.82 -14.46
CA VAL A 88 -3.26 -7.08 -15.42
C VAL A 88 -1.89 -7.73 -15.52
N TYR A 89 -1.25 -8.04 -14.40
CA TYR A 89 0.08 -8.65 -14.40
C TYR A 89 0.09 -10.04 -15.04
N ALA A 90 -0.83 -10.92 -14.66
CA ALA A 90 -0.90 -12.28 -15.16
C ALA A 90 -1.39 -12.35 -16.61
N GLY A 91 -2.40 -11.55 -16.96
CA GLY A 91 -3.06 -11.62 -18.26
C GLY A 91 -2.41 -10.74 -19.31
N LEU A 92 -2.24 -9.44 -19.01
CA LEU A 92 -1.76 -8.47 -20.00
C LEU A 92 -0.23 -8.40 -20.08
N GLN A 93 0.46 -8.71 -18.99
CA GLN A 93 1.92 -8.66 -18.95
C GLN A 93 2.59 -10.04 -19.05
N ASP A 94 1.82 -11.12 -19.13
CA ASP A 94 2.32 -12.51 -19.03
C ASP A 94 3.30 -12.70 -17.87
N GLY A 95 3.06 -12.02 -16.74
CA GLY A 95 4.08 -11.81 -15.71
C GLY A 95 4.43 -13.04 -14.86
N PHE A 96 3.71 -14.15 -15.06
CA PHE A 96 4.03 -15.46 -14.49
C PHE A 96 4.61 -16.44 -15.51
N GLY A 97 4.68 -16.06 -16.78
CA GLY A 97 5.40 -16.81 -17.82
C GLY A 97 6.91 -16.63 -17.72
N ASP A 98 7.61 -17.32 -18.62
CA ASP A 98 9.04 -17.13 -18.90
C ASP A 98 9.14 -16.66 -20.36
N PRO A 99 9.68 -15.46 -20.67
CA PRO A 99 10.49 -14.56 -19.85
C PRO A 99 9.70 -13.60 -18.92
N ALA A 100 10.44 -12.85 -18.10
CA ALA A 100 9.98 -11.75 -17.23
C ALA A 100 8.83 -10.89 -17.83
N PRO A 101 8.00 -10.21 -17.01
CA PRO A 101 6.78 -9.56 -17.49
C PRO A 101 7.04 -8.57 -18.63
N ILE A 102 6.11 -8.54 -19.58
CA ILE A 102 6.05 -7.52 -20.62
C ILE A 102 5.79 -6.17 -19.95
N ALA A 103 6.85 -5.37 -19.79
CA ALA A 103 6.81 -4.12 -19.04
C ALA A 103 6.99 -2.87 -19.89
N LEU A 104 7.75 -2.94 -21.00
CA LEU A 104 8.07 -1.76 -21.83
C LEU A 104 6.84 -1.03 -22.38
N PRO A 105 5.80 -1.72 -22.91
CA PRO A 105 4.59 -1.06 -23.43
C PRO A 105 3.71 -0.46 -22.34
N PHE A 106 3.91 -0.86 -21.08
CA PHE A 106 3.11 -0.42 -19.95
C PHE A 106 3.76 0.69 -19.13
N ARG A 107 4.92 1.20 -19.56
CA ARG A 107 5.53 2.38 -18.94
C ARG A 107 4.94 3.63 -19.58
N SER A 108 4.61 4.63 -18.77
CA SER A 108 4.36 5.97 -19.31
C SER A 108 5.70 6.61 -19.66
N TRP A 109 5.95 6.83 -20.96
CA TRP A 109 7.22 7.40 -21.44
C TRP A 109 7.17 8.92 -21.66
N SER A 110 5.96 9.46 -21.82
CA SER A 110 5.73 10.85 -22.23
C SER A 110 4.33 11.31 -21.84
N TYR A 111 4.17 12.62 -21.63
CA TYR A 111 2.85 13.24 -21.45
C TYR A 111 1.95 13.14 -22.70
N LEU A 112 2.53 12.79 -23.86
CA LEU A 112 1.81 12.58 -25.12
C LEU A 112 1.37 11.12 -25.34
N ASP A 113 1.56 10.25 -24.36
CA ASP A 113 1.14 8.85 -24.39
C ASP A 113 -0.06 8.62 -23.45
N PRO A 114 -1.29 8.95 -23.89
CA PRO A 114 -2.48 8.84 -23.04
C PRO A 114 -2.78 7.40 -22.62
N LEU A 115 -2.44 6.42 -23.46
CA LEU A 115 -2.62 5.01 -23.14
C LEU A 115 -1.64 4.60 -22.03
N GLY A 116 -0.36 4.95 -22.15
CA GLY A 116 0.64 4.72 -21.11
C GLY A 116 0.25 5.37 -19.78
N ILE A 117 -0.25 6.62 -19.81
CA ILE A 117 -0.78 7.30 -18.62
C ILE A 117 -1.94 6.51 -17.98
N ALA A 118 -2.85 5.99 -18.79
CA ALA A 118 -4.02 5.27 -18.29
C ALA A 118 -3.67 3.91 -17.65
N ILE A 119 -2.65 3.20 -18.15
CA ILE A 119 -2.37 1.82 -17.73
C ILE A 119 -1.15 1.68 -16.81
N ALA A 120 -0.22 2.64 -16.79
CA ALA A 120 1.07 2.49 -16.13
C ALA A 120 0.97 2.17 -14.64
N SER A 121 0.01 2.78 -13.94
CA SER A 121 -0.16 2.51 -12.51
C SER A 121 -0.64 1.09 -12.21
N PHE A 122 -1.23 0.39 -13.17
CA PHE A 122 -1.80 -0.96 -12.97
C PHE A 122 -0.84 -2.08 -13.38
N ALA A 123 0.23 -1.75 -14.10
CA ALA A 123 1.26 -2.68 -14.53
C ALA A 123 2.48 -2.70 -13.58
N HIS A 124 3.26 -3.77 -13.62
CA HIS A 124 4.44 -3.95 -12.78
C HIS A 124 5.65 -4.46 -13.57
N ALA A 125 6.84 -4.06 -13.14
CA ALA A 125 8.09 -4.41 -13.82
C ALA A 125 8.67 -5.77 -13.41
N SER A 126 8.16 -6.37 -12.33
CA SER A 126 8.60 -7.66 -11.80
C SER A 126 7.61 -8.22 -10.79
N THR A 127 7.73 -9.51 -10.46
CA THR A 127 6.90 -10.16 -9.43
C THR A 127 7.13 -9.53 -8.06
N SER A 128 8.38 -9.21 -7.71
CA SER A 128 8.70 -8.55 -6.43
C SER A 128 8.09 -7.16 -6.34
N HIS A 129 8.03 -6.43 -7.46
CA HIS A 129 7.37 -5.13 -7.53
C HIS A 129 5.85 -5.27 -7.33
N LEU A 130 5.19 -6.23 -7.99
CA LEU A 130 3.78 -6.52 -7.79
C LEU A 130 3.49 -6.88 -6.32
N VAL A 131 4.22 -7.85 -5.76
CA VAL A 131 4.00 -8.32 -4.37
C VAL A 131 4.17 -7.16 -3.37
N GLY A 132 5.18 -6.31 -3.55
CA GLY A 132 5.38 -5.14 -2.70
C GLY A 132 4.18 -4.19 -2.71
N ASN A 133 3.60 -3.92 -3.89
CA ASN A 133 2.41 -3.09 -4.03
C ASN A 133 1.14 -3.78 -3.52
N LEU A 134 1.00 -5.10 -3.68
CA LEU A 134 -0.12 -5.88 -3.14
C LEU A 134 -0.12 -5.86 -1.61
N ILE A 135 1.03 -6.07 -0.96
CA ILE A 135 1.14 -6.01 0.50
C ILE A 135 0.86 -4.57 0.99
N GLY A 136 1.41 -3.56 0.32
CA GLY A 136 1.12 -2.16 0.65
C GLY A 136 -0.36 -1.80 0.49
N THR A 137 -1.00 -2.29 -0.58
CA THR A 137 -2.43 -2.12 -0.84
C THR A 137 -3.27 -2.83 0.20
N LEU A 138 -2.92 -4.07 0.55
CA LEU A 138 -3.62 -4.82 1.60
C LEU A 138 -3.56 -4.09 2.94
N VAL A 139 -2.40 -3.59 3.33
CA VAL A 139 -2.23 -2.92 4.63
C VAL A 139 -2.88 -1.53 4.64
N PHE A 140 -2.44 -0.63 3.75
CA PHE A 140 -2.91 0.76 3.76
C PHE A 140 -4.28 0.92 3.13
N GLY A 141 -4.57 0.18 2.05
CA GLY A 141 -5.88 0.18 1.40
C GLY A 141 -6.98 -0.30 2.35
N SER A 142 -6.77 -1.40 3.09
CA SER A 142 -7.78 -1.88 4.05
C SER A 142 -8.06 -0.87 5.17
N ILE A 143 -7.04 -0.20 5.69
CA ILE A 143 -7.24 0.84 6.72
C ILE A 143 -7.94 2.07 6.11
N ALA A 144 -7.56 2.49 4.91
CA ALA A 144 -8.22 3.57 4.20
C ALA A 144 -9.69 3.26 3.91
N GLU A 145 -10.00 2.03 3.49
CA GLU A 145 -11.36 1.56 3.22
C GLU A 145 -12.20 1.46 4.50
N PHE A 146 -11.59 1.01 5.61
CA PHE A 146 -12.22 1.03 6.92
C PHE A 146 -12.57 2.45 7.39
N ILE A 147 -11.66 3.41 7.21
CA ILE A 147 -11.92 4.83 7.49
C ILE A 147 -13.06 5.33 6.60
N TRP A 148 -13.00 5.06 5.28
CA TRP A 148 -14.01 5.45 4.30
C TRP A 148 -15.41 4.93 4.67
N GLY A 149 -15.50 3.66 5.04
CA GLY A 149 -16.70 2.98 5.50
C GLY A 149 -17.71 2.69 4.38
N HIS A 150 -18.20 1.45 4.33
CA HIS A 150 -19.26 1.03 3.42
C HIS A 150 -20.64 1.38 3.99
N LYS A 151 -20.81 1.22 5.30
CA LYS A 151 -22.09 1.43 5.96
C LYS A 151 -22.21 2.88 6.42
N GLN A 152 -23.05 3.64 5.71
CA GLN A 152 -23.43 5.01 6.08
C GLN A 152 -24.95 5.11 6.18
N ARG A 153 -25.45 6.21 6.78
CA ARG A 153 -26.90 6.49 6.80
C ARG A 153 -27.40 6.57 5.36
N ARG A 154 -28.38 5.72 5.03
CA ARG A 154 -28.97 5.63 3.70
C ARG A 154 -29.71 6.93 3.38
N ASP A 155 -29.41 7.53 2.23
CA ASP A 155 -30.15 8.66 1.66
C ASP A 155 -30.65 8.28 0.26
N THR A 156 -31.98 8.21 0.09
CA THR A 156 -32.66 7.86 -1.17
C THR A 156 -33.40 9.03 -1.80
N THR A 157 -33.14 10.27 -1.36
CA THR A 157 -33.79 11.48 -1.89
C THR A 157 -33.56 11.69 -3.39
N THR A 158 -32.39 11.28 -3.90
CA THR A 158 -32.08 11.26 -5.33
C THR A 158 -31.38 9.96 -5.71
N ARG A 159 -31.42 9.57 -6.99
CA ARG A 159 -30.69 8.38 -7.48
C ARG A 159 -29.19 8.46 -7.21
N GLY A 160 -28.59 9.65 -7.35
CA GLY A 160 -27.16 9.86 -7.09
C GLY A 160 -26.79 9.63 -5.62
N ARG A 161 -27.56 10.22 -4.69
CA ARG A 161 -27.38 9.98 -3.25
C ARG A 161 -27.69 8.55 -2.86
N ALA A 162 -28.65 7.94 -3.55
CA ALA A 162 -28.96 6.53 -3.40
C ALA A 162 -27.73 5.68 -3.77
N LEU A 163 -27.04 5.93 -4.88
CA LEU A 163 -25.84 5.17 -5.20
C LEU A 163 -24.67 5.49 -4.25
N TRP A 164 -24.48 6.76 -3.91
CA TRP A 164 -23.40 7.21 -3.04
C TRP A 164 -23.43 6.63 -1.62
N THR A 165 -24.64 6.43 -1.07
CA THR A 165 -24.82 5.87 0.29
C THR A 165 -25.14 4.37 0.28
N HIS A 166 -25.16 3.70 -0.87
CA HIS A 166 -25.37 2.26 -0.94
C HIS A 166 -24.08 1.49 -0.56
N PRO A 167 -24.12 0.58 0.43
CA PRO A 167 -22.91 -0.03 0.98
C PRO A 167 -22.14 -0.87 -0.06
N GLY A 168 -22.87 -1.60 -0.90
CA GLY A 168 -22.24 -2.35 -1.99
C GLY A 168 -21.55 -1.45 -3.01
N VAL A 169 -22.16 -0.33 -3.39
CA VAL A 169 -21.62 0.58 -4.42
C VAL A 169 -20.38 1.31 -3.87
N ARG A 170 -20.43 1.72 -2.60
CA ARG A 170 -19.27 2.30 -1.90
C ARG A 170 -18.08 1.35 -1.88
N ALA A 171 -18.34 0.07 -1.61
CA ALA A 171 -17.33 -0.98 -1.49
C ALA A 171 -16.72 -1.36 -2.84
N VAL A 172 -17.55 -1.72 -3.82
CA VAL A 172 -17.08 -2.39 -5.05
C VAL A 172 -16.94 -1.46 -6.25
N VAL A 173 -17.47 -0.23 -6.18
CA VAL A 173 -17.42 0.74 -7.28
C VAL A 173 -16.66 1.98 -6.89
N ILE A 174 -17.13 2.73 -5.88
CA ILE A 174 -16.60 4.06 -5.58
C ILE A 174 -15.16 3.98 -5.07
N PHE A 175 -14.88 3.08 -4.13
CA PHE A 175 -13.53 2.96 -3.57
C PHE A 175 -12.50 2.50 -4.60
N PRO A 176 -12.72 1.41 -5.38
CA PRO A 176 -11.83 1.04 -6.49
C PRO A 176 -11.69 2.11 -7.56
N ALA A 177 -12.79 2.77 -7.96
CA ALA A 177 -12.74 3.82 -8.96
C ALA A 177 -11.92 5.03 -8.50
N ALA A 178 -12.06 5.45 -7.24
CA ALA A 178 -11.25 6.51 -6.66
C ALA A 178 -9.76 6.16 -6.67
N ALA A 179 -9.41 4.93 -6.28
CA ALA A 179 -8.03 4.44 -6.32
C ALA A 179 -7.47 4.43 -7.76
N ALA A 180 -8.27 3.98 -8.73
CA ALA A 180 -7.89 4.00 -10.13
C ALA A 180 -7.67 5.42 -10.67
N LEU A 181 -8.56 6.37 -10.34
CA LEU A 181 -8.42 7.77 -10.72
C LEU A 181 -7.17 8.40 -10.12
N VAL A 182 -6.82 8.09 -8.88
CA VAL A 182 -5.56 8.54 -8.26
C VAL A 182 -4.35 7.97 -8.99
N GLY A 183 -4.40 6.70 -9.43
CA GLY A 183 -3.36 6.09 -10.23
C GLY A 183 -3.15 6.83 -11.55
N VAL A 184 -4.21 6.98 -12.34
CA VAL A 184 -4.17 7.70 -13.63
C VAL A 184 -3.71 9.15 -13.46
N PHE A 185 -4.24 9.86 -12.46
CA PHE A 185 -3.82 11.22 -12.15
C PHE A 185 -2.33 11.29 -11.81
N GLY A 186 -1.85 10.36 -10.95
CA GLY A 186 -0.45 10.28 -10.57
C GLY A 186 0.47 9.99 -11.75
N ALA A 187 0.08 9.09 -12.65
CA ALA A 187 0.81 8.80 -13.88
C ALA A 187 0.86 10.01 -14.82
N ALA A 188 -0.22 10.80 -14.90
CA ALA A 188 -0.31 11.98 -15.75
C ALA A 188 0.63 13.12 -15.35
N ILE A 189 1.05 13.17 -14.08
CA ILE A 189 1.94 14.23 -13.55
C ILE A 189 3.32 13.73 -13.12
N ALA A 190 3.59 12.43 -13.28
CA ALA A 190 4.89 11.85 -12.99
C ALA A 190 5.96 12.44 -13.92
N LEU A 191 7.19 12.65 -13.42
CA LEU A 191 8.32 13.05 -14.27
C LEU A 191 9.08 11.79 -14.68
N GLY A 192 9.20 11.57 -15.99
CA GLY A 192 9.91 10.42 -16.56
C GLY A 192 9.09 9.13 -16.56
N GLN A 193 9.79 7.99 -16.66
CA GLN A 193 9.18 6.68 -16.81
C GLN A 193 8.51 6.24 -15.50
N ILE A 194 7.20 5.99 -15.55
CA ILE A 194 6.46 5.41 -14.43
C ILE A 194 5.85 4.06 -14.80
N ILE A 195 5.86 3.13 -13.86
CA ILE A 195 5.13 1.87 -13.86
C ILE A 195 4.93 1.46 -12.41
N GLY A 196 3.76 0.94 -12.05
CA GLY A 196 3.46 0.45 -10.71
C GLY A 196 2.41 1.26 -9.95
N PHE A 197 1.79 0.57 -8.99
CA PHE A 197 0.66 1.07 -8.20
C PHE A 197 1.08 1.86 -6.94
N SER A 198 2.38 2.06 -6.72
CA SER A 198 2.90 2.62 -5.46
C SER A 198 2.38 4.04 -5.19
N THR A 199 2.11 4.86 -6.20
CA THR A 199 1.47 6.17 -6.03
C THR A 199 0.15 6.07 -5.27
N VAL A 200 -0.69 5.07 -5.62
CA VAL A 200 -1.98 4.84 -4.96
C VAL A 200 -1.78 4.29 -3.54
N VAL A 201 -0.79 3.41 -3.35
CA VAL A 201 -0.42 2.92 -2.00
C VAL A 201 -0.03 4.08 -1.07
N PHE A 202 0.78 5.02 -1.56
CA PHE A 202 1.13 6.22 -0.79
C PHE A 202 -0.07 7.16 -0.59
N ALA A 203 -1.02 7.22 -1.54
CA ALA A 203 -2.27 7.94 -1.34
C ALA A 203 -3.14 7.32 -0.25
N PHE A 204 -3.24 6.00 -0.17
CA PHE A 204 -3.88 5.34 0.97
C PHE A 204 -3.17 5.70 2.27
N ALA A 205 -1.84 5.65 2.31
CA ALA A 205 -1.09 6.02 3.51
C ALA A 205 -1.30 7.50 3.92
N GLY A 206 -1.33 8.42 2.96
CA GLY A 206 -1.62 9.84 3.19
C GLY A 206 -3.01 10.07 3.76
N PHE A 207 -4.01 9.36 3.22
CA PHE A 207 -5.38 9.38 3.72
C PHE A 207 -5.46 8.87 5.16
N VAL A 208 -4.77 7.75 5.45
CA VAL A 208 -4.70 7.17 6.80
C VAL A 208 -3.97 8.10 7.77
N LEU A 209 -2.89 8.76 7.36
CA LEU A 209 -2.10 9.67 8.20
C LEU A 209 -2.94 10.83 8.77
N VAL A 210 -3.89 11.35 8.01
CA VAL A 210 -4.76 12.45 8.46
C VAL A 210 -5.65 12.03 9.63
N ARG A 211 -6.13 10.78 9.64
CA ARG A 211 -7.06 10.27 10.66
C ARG A 211 -6.37 9.50 11.79
N TYR A 212 -5.38 8.68 11.44
CA TYR A 212 -4.64 7.78 12.34
C TYR A 212 -3.14 7.90 12.09
N PRO A 213 -2.49 9.01 12.48
CA PRO A 213 -1.08 9.25 12.18
C PRO A 213 -0.14 8.18 12.74
N LEU A 214 -0.33 7.79 14.01
CA LEU A 214 0.44 6.68 14.59
C LEU A 214 0.03 5.32 14.00
N GLY A 215 -1.25 5.17 13.63
CA GLY A 215 -1.73 3.98 12.93
C GLY A 215 -1.03 3.78 11.59
N ALA A 216 -0.77 4.85 10.83
CA ALA A 216 -0.01 4.78 9.57
C ALA A 216 1.46 4.37 9.79
N VAL A 217 2.10 4.83 10.88
CA VAL A 217 3.46 4.40 11.24
C VAL A 217 3.48 2.92 11.60
N ILE A 218 2.54 2.47 12.44
CA ILE A 218 2.39 1.06 12.81
C ILE A 218 2.11 0.21 11.56
N ALA A 219 1.23 0.67 10.67
CA ALA A 219 0.93 0.03 9.40
C ALA A 219 2.18 -0.06 8.50
N SER A 220 3.02 0.98 8.47
CA SER A 220 4.28 0.96 7.73
C SER A 220 5.25 -0.09 8.29
N VAL A 221 5.40 -0.17 9.61
CA VAL A 221 6.21 -1.20 10.26
C VAL A 221 5.63 -2.59 9.99
N GLY A 222 4.30 -2.74 10.13
CA GLY A 222 3.57 -3.98 9.87
C GLY A 222 3.72 -4.44 8.42
N GLN A 223 3.66 -3.55 7.43
CA GLN A 223 3.93 -3.86 6.02
C GLN A 223 5.33 -4.48 5.86
N GLY A 224 6.34 -3.91 6.54
CA GLY A 224 7.70 -4.44 6.54
C GLY A 224 7.79 -5.83 7.20
N VAL A 225 7.02 -6.08 8.27
CA VAL A 225 6.94 -7.41 8.89
C VAL A 225 6.30 -8.42 7.93
N VAL A 226 5.15 -8.11 7.33
CA VAL A 226 4.47 -8.99 6.37
C VAL A 226 5.36 -9.30 5.18
N SER A 227 6.05 -8.29 4.63
CA SER A 227 7.00 -8.50 3.52
C SER A 227 8.14 -9.44 3.93
N ARG A 228 8.70 -9.29 5.13
CA ARG A 228 9.78 -10.17 5.62
C ARG A 228 9.28 -11.59 5.88
N LEU A 229 8.07 -11.75 6.43
CA LEU A 229 7.46 -13.07 6.62
C LEU A 229 7.25 -13.76 5.27
N PHE A 230 6.72 -13.04 4.28
CA PHE A 230 6.53 -13.57 2.93
C PHE A 230 7.87 -13.98 2.29
N THR A 231 8.89 -13.10 2.34
CA THR A 231 10.21 -13.42 1.80
C THR A 231 10.90 -14.55 2.56
N ALA A 232 10.82 -14.59 3.89
CA ALA A 232 11.40 -15.66 4.70
C ALA A 232 10.73 -17.01 4.45
N PHE A 233 9.44 -17.01 4.10
CA PHE A 233 8.75 -18.24 3.71
C PHE A 233 9.17 -18.71 2.31
N GLN A 234 9.25 -17.80 1.34
CA GLN A 234 9.61 -18.11 -0.07
C GLN A 234 11.10 -18.45 -0.24
N LEU A 235 11.96 -17.72 0.47
CA LEU A 235 13.41 -17.84 0.43
C LEU A 235 13.95 -17.94 1.87
N PRO A 236 13.80 -19.11 2.53
CA PRO A 236 14.23 -19.28 3.92
C PRO A 236 15.73 -19.04 4.14
N GLN A 237 16.53 -19.30 3.09
CA GLN A 237 17.95 -19.04 3.05
C GLN A 237 18.32 -18.36 1.73
N SER A 238 19.31 -17.47 1.78
CA SER A 238 19.92 -16.89 0.58
C SER A 238 21.43 -16.87 0.76
N VAL A 239 22.15 -17.31 -0.27
CA VAL A 239 23.62 -17.26 -0.31
C VAL A 239 24.01 -16.14 -1.27
N SER A 240 24.74 -15.15 -0.77
CA SER A 240 25.23 -14.05 -1.58
C SER A 240 26.72 -14.23 -1.85
N ALA A 241 27.10 -14.24 -3.12
CA ALA A 241 28.49 -14.05 -3.53
C ALA A 241 28.75 -12.54 -3.66
N GLY A 242 29.84 -12.03 -3.09
CA GLY A 242 30.20 -10.62 -3.17
C GLY A 242 30.48 -10.19 -4.62
N GLY A 243 29.96 -9.03 -5.05
CA GLY A 243 30.31 -8.43 -6.35
C GLY A 243 29.16 -8.04 -7.29
N GLY A 244 27.95 -7.73 -6.80
CA GLY A 244 26.84 -7.34 -7.67
C GLY A 244 26.96 -5.93 -8.27
N GLY A 245 27.11 -5.83 -9.59
CA GLY A 245 27.04 -4.60 -10.40
C GLY A 245 25.60 -4.11 -10.62
N GLY A 246 24.92 -3.73 -9.53
CA GLY A 246 23.55 -3.20 -9.57
C GLY A 246 23.51 -1.67 -9.49
N LEU A 247 22.38 -1.09 -9.88
CA LEU A 247 22.08 0.32 -9.59
C LEU A 247 22.14 0.55 -8.06
N PRO A 248 22.55 1.75 -7.61
CA PRO A 248 22.45 2.11 -6.20
C PRO A 248 21.03 1.90 -5.70
N TRP A 249 20.85 1.34 -4.50
CA TRP A 249 19.53 0.98 -3.96
C TRP A 249 18.53 2.14 -3.93
N PHE A 250 19.00 3.39 -3.81
CA PHE A 250 18.14 4.57 -3.79
C PHE A 250 17.64 4.97 -5.19
N ALA A 251 18.31 4.54 -6.25
CA ALA A 251 17.91 4.82 -7.63
C ALA A 251 16.68 4.01 -8.07
N SER A 252 16.31 2.95 -7.34
CA SER A 252 15.07 2.21 -7.56
C SER A 252 13.86 2.77 -6.79
N VAL A 253 14.05 3.84 -6.01
CA VAL A 253 12.97 4.47 -5.24
C VAL A 253 12.29 5.56 -6.06
N ALA A 254 11.00 5.41 -6.33
CA ALA A 254 10.17 6.41 -7.02
C ALA A 254 9.75 7.56 -6.08
N VAL A 255 10.72 8.27 -5.47
CA VAL A 255 10.48 9.28 -4.43
C VAL A 255 9.44 10.32 -4.83
N GLN A 256 9.49 10.83 -6.06
CA GLN A 256 8.54 11.80 -6.57
C GLN A 256 7.11 11.24 -6.60
N ALA A 257 6.92 10.06 -7.22
CA ALA A 257 5.61 9.42 -7.32
C ALA A 257 5.03 9.09 -5.94
N HIS A 258 5.87 8.64 -5.02
CA HIS A 258 5.49 8.39 -3.62
C HIS A 258 5.06 9.67 -2.90
N ALA A 259 5.81 10.78 -3.05
CA ALA A 259 5.47 12.06 -2.45
C ALA A 259 4.16 12.64 -3.01
N VAL A 260 3.97 12.57 -4.33
CA VAL A 260 2.73 12.97 -5.00
C VAL A 260 1.54 12.17 -4.49
N GLY A 261 1.67 10.84 -4.49
CA GLY A 261 0.63 9.94 -3.96
C GLY A 261 0.26 10.31 -2.52
N LEU A 262 1.27 10.47 -1.66
CA LEU A 262 1.09 10.86 -0.26
C LEU A 262 0.30 12.18 -0.12
N LEU A 263 0.68 13.21 -0.88
CA LEU A 263 0.01 14.51 -0.86
C LEU A 263 -1.45 14.41 -1.33
N VAL A 264 -1.71 13.70 -2.42
CA VAL A 264 -3.09 13.44 -2.89
C VAL A 264 -3.90 12.74 -1.79
N GLY A 265 -3.33 11.73 -1.15
CA GLY A 265 -3.93 11.04 -0.01
C GLY A 265 -4.26 11.98 1.15
N VAL A 266 -3.33 12.85 1.53
CA VAL A 266 -3.55 13.85 2.59
C VAL A 266 -4.68 14.81 2.21
N LEU A 267 -4.72 15.30 0.97
CA LEU A 267 -5.79 16.19 0.50
C LEU A 267 -7.15 15.51 0.52
N LEU A 268 -7.24 14.25 0.09
CA LEU A 268 -8.46 13.45 0.19
C LEU A 268 -8.86 13.23 1.66
N GLY A 269 -7.89 12.99 2.54
CA GLY A 269 -8.11 12.82 3.98
C GLY A 269 -8.64 14.09 4.64
N LEU A 270 -8.11 15.26 4.26
CA LEU A 270 -8.60 16.57 4.69
C LEU A 270 -10.03 16.83 4.19
N ALA A 271 -10.31 16.55 2.91
CA ALA A 271 -11.65 16.69 2.33
C ALA A 271 -12.68 15.77 3.01
N TYR A 272 -12.28 14.54 3.34
CA TYR A 272 -13.11 13.61 4.11
C TYR A 272 -13.33 14.08 5.56
N ARG A 273 -12.28 14.61 6.19
CA ARG A 273 -12.35 15.11 7.57
C ARG A 273 -13.32 16.29 7.74
N ARG A 274 -13.38 17.21 6.78
CA ARG A 274 -14.34 18.34 6.82
C ARG A 274 -15.80 17.89 6.96
N GLN A 275 -16.09 16.64 6.60
CA GLN A 275 -17.44 16.07 6.70
C GLN A 275 -17.71 15.34 8.02
N THR A 276 -16.68 15.11 8.86
CA THR A 276 -16.74 14.19 10.02
C THR A 276 -16.30 14.79 11.36
N ASP A 277 -16.03 16.09 11.40
CA ASP A 277 -15.89 16.96 12.58
C ASP A 277 -15.04 16.40 13.75
N SER A 278 -13.79 16.02 13.44
CA SER A 278 -12.84 15.51 14.44
C SER A 278 -11.61 16.41 14.59
N SER A 279 -11.25 16.81 15.80
CA SER A 279 -9.98 17.50 16.07
C SER A 279 -8.84 16.50 16.30
N HIS A 280 -7.66 16.79 15.75
CA HIS A 280 -6.45 16.00 15.97
C HIS A 280 -5.31 16.92 16.40
N SER A 281 -4.43 16.41 17.27
CA SER A 281 -3.22 17.13 17.69
C SER A 281 -2.28 17.30 16.51
N ALA A 282 -1.92 18.56 16.21
CA ALA A 282 -0.92 18.93 15.21
C ALA A 282 0.38 18.13 15.39
N THR A 283 0.82 17.99 16.64
CA THR A 283 2.02 17.24 17.03
C THR A 283 1.95 15.79 16.60
N ARG A 284 0.80 15.11 16.80
CA ARG A 284 0.64 13.70 16.39
C ARG A 284 0.71 13.54 14.88
N ILE A 285 0.11 14.47 14.13
CA ILE A 285 0.17 14.50 12.67
C ILE A 285 1.61 14.71 12.20
N TRP A 286 2.29 15.72 12.76
CA TRP A 286 3.68 16.01 12.44
C TRP A 286 4.59 14.80 12.67
N ILE A 287 4.51 14.19 13.87
CA ILE A 287 5.29 12.99 14.21
C ILE A 287 4.95 11.84 13.25
N GLY A 288 3.66 11.61 12.98
CA GLY A 288 3.21 10.53 12.09
C GLY A 288 3.76 10.69 10.67
N VAL A 289 3.63 11.88 10.08
CA VAL A 289 4.12 12.17 8.73
C VAL A 289 5.65 12.09 8.66
N LEU A 290 6.35 12.63 9.67
CA LEU A 290 7.80 12.57 9.75
C LEU A 290 8.30 11.12 9.82
N LEU A 291 7.82 10.34 10.79
CA LEU A 291 8.25 8.96 10.98
C LEU A 291 7.88 8.09 9.78
N PHE A 292 6.69 8.26 9.23
CA PHE A 292 6.27 7.56 8.01
C PHE A 292 7.18 7.92 6.83
N GLY A 293 7.40 9.20 6.56
CA GLY A 293 8.24 9.65 5.45
C GLY A 293 9.68 9.18 5.56
N MET A 294 10.24 9.16 6.77
CA MET A 294 11.57 8.59 7.04
C MET A 294 11.60 7.07 6.79
N ALA A 295 10.63 6.33 7.34
CA ALA A 295 10.54 4.88 7.20
C ALA A 295 10.30 4.42 5.76
N ARG A 296 9.66 5.26 4.94
CA ARG A 296 9.35 4.97 3.53
C ARG A 296 10.32 5.61 2.54
N SER A 297 11.49 6.04 3.02
CA SER A 297 12.59 6.58 2.21
C SER A 297 12.21 7.78 1.34
N LEU A 298 11.25 8.62 1.77
CA LEU A 298 10.91 9.86 1.06
C LEU A 298 12.05 10.89 1.05
N TRP A 299 13.01 10.72 1.97
CA TRP A 299 14.24 11.51 2.01
C TRP A 299 15.25 11.12 0.93
N ALA A 300 15.05 10.03 0.19
CA ALA A 300 16.04 9.50 -0.76
C ALA A 300 16.11 10.28 -2.07
N VAL A 301 16.13 11.62 -2.01
CA VAL A 301 16.15 12.52 -3.17
C VAL A 301 17.49 12.39 -3.90
N TYR A 302 17.46 11.99 -5.16
CA TYR A 302 18.66 11.78 -5.97
C TYR A 302 18.56 12.42 -7.35
N TRP A 303 19.71 12.56 -8.02
CA TRP A 303 19.81 13.03 -9.39
C TRP A 303 20.92 12.30 -10.17
N TYR A 304 20.79 12.27 -11.49
CA TYR A 304 21.75 11.68 -12.41
C TYR A 304 22.87 12.68 -12.75
N ARG A 305 24.14 12.28 -12.68
CA ARG A 305 25.34 13.08 -13.06
C ARG A 305 26.11 12.41 -14.20
N GLY A 306 25.40 12.16 -15.29
CA GLY A 306 25.85 11.34 -16.42
C GLY A 306 25.17 9.97 -16.43
N PRO A 307 25.52 9.09 -17.37
CA PRO A 307 24.80 7.83 -17.61
C PRO A 307 24.91 6.82 -16.45
N GLU A 308 26.00 6.84 -15.68
CA GLU A 308 26.28 5.81 -14.65
C GLU A 308 26.52 6.39 -13.24
N ARG A 309 26.38 7.71 -13.07
CA ARG A 309 26.65 8.38 -11.78
C ARG A 309 25.38 8.92 -11.18
N PHE A 310 25.13 8.54 -9.93
CA PHE A 310 23.96 8.98 -9.17
C PHE A 310 24.42 9.71 -7.91
N VAL A 311 23.80 10.84 -7.61
CA VAL A 311 24.08 11.62 -6.40
C VAL A 311 22.84 11.64 -5.52
N LEU A 312 22.99 11.24 -4.27
CA LEU A 312 21.93 11.21 -3.26
C LEU A 312 22.07 12.43 -2.32
N TYR A 313 21.11 13.35 -2.40
CA TYR A 313 21.07 14.59 -1.62
C TYR A 313 20.37 14.36 -0.26
N ARG A 314 20.99 13.56 0.62
CA ARG A 314 20.38 13.13 1.89
C ARG A 314 19.86 14.28 2.75
N ALA A 315 20.68 15.31 2.96
CA ALA A 315 20.33 16.44 3.83
C ALA A 315 19.11 17.21 3.29
N VAL A 316 19.08 17.45 1.97
CA VAL A 316 17.94 18.11 1.30
C VAL A 316 16.68 17.26 1.45
N GLY A 317 16.77 15.97 1.17
CA GLY A 317 15.62 15.08 1.29
C GLY A 317 15.09 14.97 2.72
N VAL A 318 15.96 14.87 3.73
CA VAL A 318 15.56 14.91 5.15
C VAL A 318 14.85 16.22 5.47
N ALA A 319 15.42 17.37 5.08
CA ALA A 319 14.79 18.67 5.30
C ALA A 319 13.41 18.78 4.63
N LEU A 320 13.25 18.23 3.42
CA LEU A 320 11.96 18.19 2.71
C LEU A 320 10.91 17.33 3.44
N VAL A 321 11.30 16.21 4.06
CA VAL A 321 10.38 15.41 4.89
C VAL A 321 9.94 16.19 6.14
N PHE A 322 10.84 16.92 6.79
CA PHE A 322 10.50 17.81 7.91
C PHE A 322 9.54 18.93 7.48
N LEU A 323 9.80 19.56 6.32
CA LEU A 323 8.92 20.58 5.76
C LEU A 323 7.53 20.00 5.42
N LEU A 324 7.49 18.83 4.80
CA LEU A 324 6.25 18.12 4.51
C LEU A 324 5.44 17.85 5.79
N ALA A 325 6.09 17.32 6.83
CA ALA A 325 5.45 17.08 8.12
C ALA A 325 4.87 18.36 8.73
N ALA A 326 5.61 19.48 8.65
CA ALA A 326 5.14 20.79 9.12
C ALA A 326 3.93 21.30 8.32
N VAL A 327 3.99 21.24 6.98
CA VAL A 327 2.90 21.67 6.09
C VAL A 327 1.64 20.85 6.34
N VAL A 328 1.75 19.52 6.42
CA VAL A 328 0.61 18.65 6.67
C VAL A 328 0.03 18.88 8.07
N ALA A 329 0.89 18.98 9.10
CA ALA A 329 0.44 19.28 10.45
C ALA A 329 -0.29 20.63 10.52
N TYR A 330 0.23 21.66 9.86
CA TYR A 330 -0.42 22.97 9.76
C TYR A 330 -1.77 22.87 9.03
N ALA A 331 -1.81 22.25 7.86
CA ALA A 331 -3.04 22.11 7.07
C ALA A 331 -4.13 21.31 7.81
N VAL A 332 -3.74 20.34 8.64
CA VAL A 332 -4.66 19.57 9.48
C VAL A 332 -5.02 20.36 10.76
N ALA A 333 -4.11 21.08 11.38
CA ALA A 333 -4.37 21.75 12.66
C ALA A 333 -5.02 23.13 12.53
N ALA A 334 -4.84 23.82 11.41
CA ALA A 334 -5.45 25.11 11.15
C ALA A 334 -6.98 24.96 11.26
N ARG A 335 -7.57 25.66 12.24
CA ARG A 335 -9.01 25.82 12.34
C ARG A 335 -9.49 26.59 11.11
N GLU A 336 -10.73 26.38 10.69
CA GLU A 336 -11.37 27.16 9.63
C GLU A 336 -11.67 28.61 10.09
N GLU A 337 -10.68 29.30 10.66
CA GLU A 337 -10.75 30.75 10.76
C GLU A 337 -10.37 31.30 9.39
N PRO A 338 -11.30 31.97 8.69
CA PRO A 338 -10.99 32.53 7.39
C PRO A 338 -9.86 33.55 7.58
N VAL A 339 -8.79 33.39 6.78
CA VAL A 339 -7.61 34.29 6.79
C VAL A 339 -8.01 35.75 6.54
N PHE A 340 -9.19 35.97 5.94
CA PHE A 340 -9.85 37.26 5.82
C PHE A 340 -11.10 37.28 6.70
N PRO A 341 -11.26 38.27 7.60
CA PRO A 341 -12.53 38.46 8.29
C PRO A 341 -13.64 38.68 7.26
N THR A 342 -14.65 37.81 7.27
CA THR A 342 -15.88 38.08 6.52
C THR A 342 -16.58 39.25 7.19
N THR A 343 -16.74 40.36 6.47
CA THR A 343 -17.52 41.54 6.87
C THR A 343 -19.03 41.24 6.88
N ARG A 344 -19.46 40.27 7.70
CA ARG A 344 -20.88 39.96 7.90
C ARG A 344 -21.19 39.68 9.38
N SER A 345 -21.15 40.75 10.18
CA SER A 345 -22.03 40.94 11.34
C SER A 345 -21.86 42.32 11.99
N GLN A 346 -22.37 43.37 11.33
CA GLN A 346 -22.79 44.60 12.02
C GLN A 346 -24.18 45.02 11.54
N THR A 347 -25.17 44.15 11.69
CA THR A 347 -26.59 44.55 11.70
C THR A 347 -27.39 43.55 12.52
N ARG A 348 -27.18 43.57 13.84
CA ARG A 348 -28.21 43.17 14.80
C ARG A 348 -27.87 43.71 16.18
N ASN A 349 -28.51 44.84 16.49
CA ASN A 349 -28.97 45.30 17.81
C ASN A 349 -28.78 46.81 17.95
N GLN A 350 -29.61 47.56 17.23
CA GLN A 350 -30.24 48.76 17.79
C GLN A 350 -31.71 48.75 17.33
N TYR A 351 -32.59 49.08 18.29
CA TYR A 351 -34.05 49.00 18.32
C TYR A 351 -34.62 47.63 18.71
#